data_AF-A0A3D2RKE5-F1
#
_entry.id   AF-A0A3D2RKE5-F1
#
_cell.length_a   1.000
_cell.length_b   1.000
_cell.length_c   1.000
_cell.angle_alpha   90.00
_cell.angle_beta   90.00
_cell.angle_gamma   90.00
#
_symmetry.space_group_name_H-M   'P 1'
#
loop_
_entity.id
_entity.type
_entity.pdbx_description
1 polymer ?
#
loop_
_entity_poly.entity_id
_entity_poly.type
_entity_poly.pdbx_seq_one_letter_code
_entity_poly.pdbx_strand_id
1 'polypeptide(L)'
;MGLDFGALLPASVFRLIWACASIFICILACKGRESSTLQTSTPSVLPAAGSIDPTILQNRSFGEAPVLAALVAEGLLPPVSERLPENPKVRAPFQSIGVYGGDLRRGLTGDIIQMPAIMKMMNEALLEYAKPRGDSTEANLAESYTFEEGGRVAIVQLRKGIRWSDGHPFTADDILFYYEDVLFDDNARP
;
A
#
# COMPACT_ATOMS: atom_id res chain seq x y z
N MET A 1 12.19 -56.31 -40.46
CA MET A 1 12.28 -57.54 -41.27
C MET A 1 11.76 -58.67 -40.40
N GLY A 2 10.67 -59.33 -40.81
CA GLY A 2 9.91 -60.38 -40.07
C GLY A 2 8.94 -59.77 -39.03
N LEU A 3 7.62 -59.61 -39.23
CA LEU A 3 6.56 -60.50 -39.73
C LEU A 3 6.50 -61.84 -38.98
N ASP A 4 5.54 -61.94 -38.05
CA ASP A 4 4.76 -63.16 -37.90
C ASP A 4 3.28 -62.78 -37.71
N PHE A 5 2.42 -63.46 -38.48
CA PHE A 5 1.02 -63.15 -38.74
C PHE A 5 0.25 -64.46 -38.61
N GLY A 6 -0.85 -64.43 -37.86
CA GLY A 6 -1.95 -65.37 -37.97
C GLY A 6 -1.89 -66.54 -36.97
N ALA A 7 -3.01 -67.02 -36.46
CA ALA A 7 -4.40 -66.64 -36.60
C ALA A 7 -5.18 -67.42 -35.52
N LEU A 8 -6.32 -66.90 -35.07
CA LEU A 8 -7.60 -67.63 -35.01
C LEU A 8 -8.71 -66.71 -34.50
N LEU A 9 -9.55 -66.31 -35.45
CA LEU A 9 -10.91 -65.75 -35.35
C LEU A 9 -11.87 -66.78 -34.69
N PRO A 10 -13.08 -66.41 -34.17
CA PRO A 10 -14.23 -65.86 -34.93
C PRO A 10 -15.10 -64.85 -34.12
N ALA A 11 -16.14 -64.18 -34.57
CA ALA A 11 -16.83 -63.87 -35.83
C ALA A 11 -17.77 -62.67 -35.52
N SER A 12 -18.42 -62.11 -36.55
CA SER A 12 -19.48 -61.07 -36.52
C SER A 12 -18.99 -59.61 -36.35
N VAL A 13 -18.64 -58.84 -37.40
CA VAL A 13 -19.34 -58.45 -38.65
C VAL A 13 -20.34 -57.30 -38.43
N PHE A 14 -20.03 -56.18 -39.09
CA PHE A 14 -20.90 -55.10 -39.62
C PHE A 14 -21.01 -53.74 -38.91
N ARG A 15 -20.14 -52.85 -39.41
CA ARG A 15 -20.46 -51.66 -40.24
C ARG A 15 -20.48 -50.28 -39.58
N LEU A 16 -19.83 -49.42 -40.33
CA LEU A 16 -19.33 -48.08 -40.09
C LEU A 16 -19.86 -47.20 -41.25
N ILE A 17 -20.24 -45.95 -40.95
CA ILE A 17 -20.38 -44.77 -41.85
C ILE A 17 -21.57 -44.69 -42.84
N TRP A 18 -22.39 -43.63 -42.67
CA TRP A 18 -23.01 -42.78 -43.72
C TRP A 18 -23.61 -41.53 -43.01
N ALA A 19 -23.00 -40.34 -43.06
CA ALA A 19 -23.09 -39.29 -44.09
C ALA A 19 -24.39 -38.45 -44.09
N CYS A 20 -24.22 -37.17 -43.76
CA CYS A 20 -24.84 -35.97 -44.37
C CYS A 20 -26.30 -35.55 -44.09
N ALA A 21 -26.39 -34.33 -43.53
CA ALA A 21 -27.13 -33.16 -44.04
C ALA A 21 -28.56 -32.83 -43.53
N SER A 22 -28.63 -31.62 -42.94
CA SER A 22 -29.65 -30.56 -43.14
C SER A 22 -30.97 -30.64 -42.34
N ILE A 23 -31.22 -29.79 -41.33
CA ILE A 23 -31.62 -28.36 -41.33
C ILE A 23 -33.10 -28.20 -40.89
N PHE A 24 -33.37 -27.15 -40.10
CA PHE A 24 -34.62 -26.37 -39.92
C PHE A 24 -35.31 -26.39 -38.53
N ILE A 25 -34.95 -25.37 -37.74
CA ILE A 25 -35.79 -24.42 -36.98
C ILE A 25 -37.02 -24.94 -36.22
N CYS A 26 -37.03 -24.70 -34.89
CA CYS A 26 -38.22 -24.21 -34.21
C CYS A 26 -37.84 -23.29 -33.04
N ILE A 27 -38.12 -22.00 -33.23
CA ILE A 27 -38.12 -20.94 -32.22
C ILE A 27 -39.36 -21.13 -31.34
N LEU A 28 -39.21 -20.97 -30.02
CA LEU A 28 -40.15 -20.40 -29.03
C LEU A 28 -40.08 -21.18 -27.70
N ALA A 29 -39.39 -20.61 -26.71
CA ALA A 29 -39.77 -20.68 -25.30
C ALA A 29 -38.97 -19.66 -24.47
N CYS A 30 -39.29 -18.38 -24.62
CA CYS A 30 -39.01 -17.41 -23.56
C CYS A 30 -40.04 -17.60 -22.44
N LYS A 31 -39.61 -18.09 -21.27
CA LYS A 31 -40.22 -17.69 -20.00
C LYS A 31 -39.31 -17.98 -18.79
N GLY A 32 -38.71 -16.89 -18.30
CA GLY A 32 -38.54 -16.60 -16.86
C GLY A 32 -37.59 -17.49 -16.07
N ARG A 33 -36.29 -17.15 -16.07
CA ARG A 33 -35.41 -17.43 -14.93
C ARG A 33 -34.98 -16.08 -14.38
N GLU A 34 -35.51 -15.70 -13.23
CA GLU A 34 -35.10 -14.51 -12.48
C GLU A 34 -33.61 -14.66 -12.13
N SER A 35 -32.79 -13.83 -12.79
CA SER A 35 -31.41 -13.62 -12.39
C SER A 35 -31.45 -12.64 -11.21
N SER A 36 -31.18 -13.13 -10.00
CA SER A 36 -30.97 -12.26 -8.85
C SER A 36 -29.80 -11.34 -9.19
N THR A 37 -30.11 -10.05 -9.34
CA THR A 37 -29.10 -9.00 -9.45
C THR A 37 -28.23 -9.05 -8.20
N LEU A 38 -27.01 -9.57 -8.34
CA LEU A 38 -25.95 -9.27 -7.38
C LEU A 38 -25.76 -7.75 -7.47
N GLN A 39 -26.26 -7.05 -6.46
CA GLN A 39 -25.93 -5.65 -6.24
C GLN A 39 -24.43 -5.58 -5.96
N THR A 40 -23.65 -5.33 -7.01
CA THR A 40 -22.32 -4.77 -6.86
C THR A 40 -22.52 -3.38 -6.31
N SER A 41 -22.47 -3.25 -4.98
CA SER A 41 -22.28 -1.95 -4.35
C SER A 41 -20.95 -1.41 -4.87
N THR A 42 -21.01 -0.46 -5.80
CA THR A 42 -19.86 0.31 -6.24
C THR A 42 -19.14 0.80 -4.99
N PRO A 43 -17.86 0.45 -4.76
CA PRO A 43 -17.10 1.11 -3.71
C PRO A 43 -17.10 2.60 -4.05
N SER A 44 -17.64 3.41 -3.14
CA SER A 44 -17.57 4.87 -3.21
C SER A 44 -16.10 5.24 -3.30
N VAL A 45 -15.62 5.52 -4.52
CA VAL A 45 -14.29 6.08 -4.75
C VAL A 45 -14.39 7.53 -4.32
N LEU A 46 -14.13 7.79 -3.03
CA LEU A 46 -13.89 9.13 -2.57
C LEU A 46 -12.63 9.66 -3.28
N PRO A 47 -12.68 10.86 -3.88
CA PRO A 47 -11.48 11.47 -4.44
C PRO A 47 -10.47 11.67 -3.30
N ALA A 48 -9.24 11.18 -3.50
CA ALA A 48 -8.15 11.32 -2.56
C ALA A 48 -7.72 12.78 -2.49
N ALA A 49 -8.37 13.55 -1.60
CA ALA A 49 -8.01 14.92 -1.35
C ALA A 49 -6.64 14.97 -0.67
N GLY A 50 -5.73 15.81 -1.20
CA GLY A 50 -4.43 16.13 -0.59
C GLY A 50 -4.53 16.92 0.73
N SER A 51 -5.75 17.09 1.26
CA SER A 51 -6.05 17.66 2.55
C SER A 51 -7.07 16.78 3.27
N ILE A 52 -6.91 16.68 4.59
CA ILE A 52 -7.82 15.93 5.45
C ILE A 52 -9.14 16.68 5.64
N ASP A 53 -10.25 15.94 5.75
CA ASP A 53 -11.55 16.53 6.10
C ASP A 53 -11.43 17.27 7.45
N PRO A 54 -11.78 18.57 7.52
CA PRO A 54 -11.65 19.35 8.75
C PRO A 54 -12.45 18.76 9.92
N THR A 55 -13.54 18.05 9.64
CA THR A 55 -14.35 17.35 10.65
C THR A 55 -13.57 16.22 11.30
N ILE A 56 -12.77 15.48 10.51
CA ILE A 56 -11.92 14.40 11.02
C ILE A 56 -10.82 14.97 11.93
N LEU A 57 -10.21 16.10 11.54
CA LEU A 57 -9.22 16.78 12.38
C LEU A 57 -9.81 17.30 13.68
N GLN A 58 -10.99 17.93 13.63
CA GLN A 58 -11.65 18.47 14.82
C GLN A 58 -12.06 17.37 15.79
N ASN A 59 -12.66 16.29 15.29
CA ASN A 59 -13.12 15.18 16.12
C ASN A 59 -12.01 14.18 16.47
N ARG A 60 -10.84 14.30 15.83
CA ARG A 60 -9.71 13.36 15.91
C ARG A 60 -10.11 11.88 15.75
N SER A 61 -11.04 11.63 14.84
CA SER A 61 -11.58 10.29 14.57
C SER A 61 -10.75 9.58 13.49
N PHE A 62 -9.72 8.85 13.89
CA PHE A 62 -8.83 8.12 12.98
C PHE A 62 -9.03 6.61 13.05
N GLY A 63 -8.83 5.93 11.92
CA GLY A 63 -8.69 4.48 11.88
C GLY A 63 -7.29 4.04 12.27
N GLU A 64 -7.17 2.82 12.80
CA GLU A 64 -5.88 2.19 13.11
C GLU A 64 -5.89 0.69 12.81
N ALA A 65 -4.69 0.10 12.76
CA ALA A 65 -4.55 -1.32 12.50
C ALA A 65 -5.16 -2.16 13.64
N PRO A 66 -5.82 -3.31 13.36
CA PRO A 66 -6.45 -4.13 14.39
C PRO A 66 -5.51 -4.57 15.52
N VAL A 67 -4.23 -4.83 15.20
CA VAL A 67 -3.21 -5.18 16.20
C VAL A 67 -2.93 -4.04 17.18
N LEU A 68 -3.00 -2.78 16.71
CA LEU A 68 -2.81 -1.61 17.57
C LEU A 68 -4.05 -1.34 18.42
N ALA A 69 -5.24 -1.50 17.83
CA ALA A 69 -6.50 -1.38 18.56
C ALA A 69 -6.60 -2.40 19.72
N ALA A 70 -6.06 -3.62 19.55
CA ALA A 70 -5.97 -4.59 20.63
C ALA A 70 -5.05 -4.10 21.77
N LEU A 71 -3.88 -3.54 21.45
CA LEU A 71 -2.98 -2.96 22.46
C LEU A 71 -3.60 -1.76 23.19
N VAL A 72 -4.41 -0.95 22.50
CA VAL A 72 -5.17 0.15 23.12
C VAL A 72 -6.24 -0.40 24.07
N ALA A 73 -6.98 -1.43 23.67
CA ALA A 73 -7.99 -2.08 24.51
C ALA A 73 -7.37 -2.73 25.76
N GLU A 74 -6.13 -3.21 25.67
CA GLU A 74 -5.35 -3.73 26.79
C GLU A 74 -4.71 -2.64 27.67
N GLY A 75 -4.79 -1.37 27.26
CA GLY A 75 -4.18 -0.24 27.97
C GLY A 75 -2.65 -0.16 27.82
N LEU A 76 -2.07 -0.92 26.90
CA LEU A 76 -0.63 -0.94 26.62
C LEU A 76 -0.20 0.17 25.64
N LEU A 77 -1.16 0.77 24.93
CA LEU A 77 -0.92 1.83 23.96
C LEU A 77 -1.95 2.95 24.09
N PRO A 78 -1.55 4.23 24.02
CA PRO A 78 -2.51 5.33 23.94
C PRO A 78 -3.36 5.24 22.65
N PRO A 79 -4.58 5.78 22.63
CA PRO A 79 -5.41 5.79 21.43
C PRO A 79 -4.74 6.57 20.28
N VAL A 80 -5.10 6.22 19.04
CA VAL A 80 -4.50 6.82 17.82
C VAL A 80 -4.63 8.35 17.77
N SER A 81 -5.71 8.89 18.30
CA SER A 81 -5.98 10.34 18.38
C SER A 81 -4.89 11.09 19.17
N GLU A 82 -4.33 10.47 20.20
CA GLU A 82 -3.30 11.05 21.07
C GLU A 82 -1.88 10.84 20.52
N ARG A 83 -1.67 9.74 19.78
CA ARG A 83 -0.38 9.40 19.17
C ARG A 83 -0.05 10.27 17.96
N LEU A 84 -1.05 10.53 17.12
CA LEU A 84 -0.85 11.34 15.91
C LEU A 84 -0.58 12.81 16.22
N PRO A 85 0.22 13.51 15.40
CA PRO A 85 0.42 14.95 15.53
C PRO A 85 -0.88 15.74 15.32
N GLU A 86 -0.84 17.04 15.62
CA GLU A 86 -1.99 17.95 15.46
C GLU A 86 -2.46 17.96 14.00
N ASN A 87 -1.52 18.16 13.07
CA ASN A 87 -1.73 18.11 11.62
C ASN A 87 -0.94 16.93 11.01
N PRO A 88 -1.51 15.70 10.93
CA PRO A 88 -0.84 14.56 10.33
C PRO A 88 -0.73 14.68 8.82
N LYS A 89 0.32 14.09 8.25
CA LYS A 89 0.46 14.00 6.79
C LYS A 89 -0.62 13.10 6.20
N VAL A 90 -1.30 13.59 5.18
CA VAL A 90 -2.27 12.82 4.40
C VAL A 90 -1.60 12.29 3.15
N ARG A 91 -1.76 11.00 2.86
CA ARG A 91 -1.23 10.36 1.64
C ARG A 91 -2.39 10.00 0.72
N ALA A 92 -2.36 10.50 -0.50
CA ALA A 92 -3.28 10.07 -1.54
C ALA A 92 -2.87 8.66 -2.03
N PRO A 93 -3.76 7.66 -1.99
CA PRO A 93 -3.46 6.33 -2.52
C PRO A 93 -3.22 6.37 -4.03
N PHE A 94 -2.34 5.51 -4.53
CA PHE A 94 -2.06 5.42 -5.97
C PHE A 94 -3.21 4.81 -6.78
N GLN A 95 -3.94 3.85 -6.18
CA GLN A 95 -5.07 3.15 -6.83
C GLN A 95 -6.35 3.28 -6.01
N SER A 96 -6.32 2.80 -4.77
CA SER A 96 -7.49 2.80 -3.87
C SER A 96 -7.04 2.83 -2.41
N ILE A 97 -7.98 3.16 -1.52
CA ILE A 97 -7.76 3.11 -0.07
C ILE A 97 -7.42 1.66 0.32
N GLY A 98 -6.32 1.49 1.05
CA GLY A 98 -5.84 0.18 1.50
C GLY A 98 -6.66 -0.38 2.68
N VAL A 99 -6.48 -1.68 2.92
CA VAL A 99 -7.00 -2.39 4.10
C VAL A 99 -5.82 -2.82 4.96
N TYR A 100 -5.94 -2.68 6.29
CA TYR A 100 -4.87 -3.09 7.22
C TYR A 100 -4.61 -4.60 7.19
N GLY A 101 -3.34 -4.98 7.33
CA GLY A 101 -2.90 -6.35 7.58
C GLY A 101 -1.93 -6.91 6.54
N GLY A 102 -1.60 -8.19 6.72
CA GLY A 102 -0.66 -8.94 5.88
C GLY A 102 0.81 -8.78 6.29
N ASP A 103 1.65 -9.61 5.69
CA ASP A 103 3.10 -9.60 5.88
C ASP A 103 3.81 -9.30 4.55
N LEU A 104 4.68 -8.28 4.53
CA LEU A 104 5.54 -8.01 3.39
C LEU A 104 6.78 -8.92 3.44
N ARG A 105 6.75 -10.04 2.71
CA ARG A 105 7.90 -10.95 2.57
C ARG A 105 8.84 -10.47 1.48
N ARG A 106 10.07 -10.11 1.84
CA ARG A 106 11.08 -9.58 0.92
C ARG A 106 12.37 -10.40 0.98
N GLY A 107 12.89 -10.77 -0.18
CA GLY A 107 14.21 -11.40 -0.29
C GLY A 107 15.31 -10.35 -0.26
N LEU A 108 16.23 -10.47 0.70
CA LEU A 108 17.49 -9.74 0.72
C LEU A 108 18.63 -10.73 0.45
N THR A 109 19.48 -10.43 -0.54
CA THR A 109 20.54 -11.34 -1.03
C THR A 109 21.93 -11.01 -0.48
N GLY A 110 22.07 -9.99 0.36
CA GLY A 110 23.34 -9.59 0.96
C GLY A 110 23.14 -8.57 2.08
N ASP A 111 24.08 -8.53 3.01
CA ASP A 111 24.05 -7.69 4.20
C ASP A 111 24.34 -6.22 3.88
N ILE A 112 25.50 -5.89 3.32
CA ILE A 112 25.95 -4.50 3.13
C ILE A 112 25.39 -3.91 1.83
N ILE A 113 25.47 -4.66 0.73
CA ILE A 113 25.08 -4.18 -0.61
C ILE A 113 23.59 -3.82 -0.66
N GLN A 114 22.76 -4.41 0.20
CA GLN A 114 21.31 -4.17 0.22
C GLN A 114 20.82 -3.32 1.40
N MET A 115 21.71 -2.78 2.23
CA MET A 115 21.36 -1.77 3.25
C MET A 115 20.52 -0.62 2.68
N PRO A 116 20.81 -0.05 1.49
CA PRO A 116 19.99 1.01 0.92
C PRO A 116 18.53 0.60 0.71
N ALA A 117 18.25 -0.69 0.52
CA ALA A 117 16.90 -1.17 0.31
C ALA A 117 16.10 -1.24 1.62
N ILE A 118 16.75 -1.44 2.76
CA ILE A 118 16.13 -1.33 4.09
C ILE A 118 15.93 0.14 4.45
N MET A 119 16.97 0.96 4.28
CA MET A 119 16.94 2.39 4.61
C MET A 119 15.81 3.14 3.88
N LYS A 120 15.53 2.79 2.62
CA LYS A 120 14.42 3.36 1.84
C LYS A 120 13.02 3.06 2.40
N MET A 121 12.88 2.03 3.24
CA MET A 121 11.60 1.67 3.86
C MET A 121 11.46 2.20 5.30
N MET A 122 12.59 2.42 5.98
CA MET A 122 12.60 2.78 7.41
C MET A 122 12.83 4.27 7.66
N ASN A 123 13.55 4.95 6.76
CA ASN A 123 13.92 6.34 6.99
C ASN A 123 12.79 7.27 6.59
N GLU A 124 12.62 8.32 7.38
CA GLU A 124 11.65 9.37 7.13
C GLU A 124 12.37 10.72 7.01
N ALA A 125 11.96 11.53 6.03
CA ALA A 125 12.64 12.79 5.71
C ALA A 125 11.80 14.01 6.12
N LEU A 126 12.44 15.17 6.31
CA LEU A 126 11.72 16.43 6.53
C LEU A 126 10.84 16.78 5.33
N LEU A 127 11.39 16.60 4.13
CA LEU A 127 10.76 16.81 2.83
C LEU A 127 10.90 15.54 1.99
N GLU A 128 9.93 15.27 1.11
CA GLU A 128 10.02 14.16 0.17
C GLU A 128 9.71 14.59 -1.27
N TYR A 129 10.02 13.73 -2.24
CA TYR A 129 9.63 13.96 -3.63
C TYR A 129 8.17 13.59 -3.86
N ALA A 130 7.42 14.50 -4.47
CA ALA A 130 6.00 14.32 -4.79
C ALA A 130 5.77 13.04 -5.61
N LYS A 131 4.86 12.18 -5.15
CA LYS A 131 4.54 10.93 -5.85
C LYS A 131 3.51 11.16 -6.96
N PRO A 132 3.55 10.39 -8.07
CA PRO A 132 4.47 9.28 -8.36
C PRO A 132 5.77 9.70 -9.06
N ARG A 133 5.84 10.93 -9.59
CA ARG A 133 6.83 11.31 -10.61
C ARG A 133 8.08 12.00 -10.03
N GLY A 134 8.00 12.55 -8.83
CA GLY A 134 9.09 13.25 -8.15
C GLY A 134 9.49 14.57 -8.80
N ASP A 135 8.55 15.22 -9.50
CA ASP A 135 8.75 16.48 -10.21
C ASP A 135 8.79 17.71 -9.30
N SER A 136 8.35 17.56 -8.05
CA SER A 136 8.39 18.59 -7.02
C SER A 136 8.74 18.00 -5.65
N THR A 137 9.02 18.90 -4.70
CA THR A 137 9.26 18.55 -3.29
C THR A 137 8.01 18.87 -2.48
N GLU A 138 7.64 17.98 -1.56
CA GLU A 138 6.51 18.14 -0.67
C GLU A 138 6.93 17.98 0.80
N ALA A 139 6.19 18.63 1.70
CA ALA A 139 6.45 18.57 3.12
C ALA A 139 6.12 17.17 3.67
N ASN A 140 6.95 16.68 4.60
CA ASN A 140 6.77 15.36 5.19
C ASN A 140 6.75 15.40 6.73
N LEU A 141 7.87 15.19 7.43
CA LEU A 141 7.93 15.51 8.87
C LEU A 141 7.83 17.02 9.11
N ALA A 142 8.28 17.81 8.13
CA ALA A 142 7.93 19.21 8.05
C ALA A 142 6.43 19.36 7.73
N GLU A 143 5.82 20.37 8.34
CA GLU A 143 4.50 20.88 7.96
C GLU A 143 4.62 21.90 6.82
N SER A 144 5.62 22.77 6.89
CA SER A 144 5.92 23.76 5.86
C SER A 144 7.40 24.08 5.82
N TYR A 145 7.82 24.71 4.73
CA TYR A 145 9.18 25.21 4.57
C TYR A 145 9.18 26.46 3.68
N THR A 146 10.10 27.38 3.94
CA THR A 146 10.31 28.58 3.15
C THR A 146 11.80 28.82 2.94
N PHE A 147 12.14 29.50 1.85
CA PHE A 147 13.49 29.96 1.58
C PHE A 147 13.51 31.49 1.60
N GLU A 148 14.42 32.04 2.37
CA GLU A 148 14.63 33.48 2.52
C GLU A 148 16.03 33.86 2.00
N GLU A 149 16.28 35.17 1.92
CA GLU A 149 17.57 35.72 1.51
C GLU A 149 18.10 35.20 0.15
N GLY A 150 17.19 35.00 -0.81
CA GLY A 150 17.56 34.42 -2.10
C GLY A 150 18.03 32.96 -2.03
N GLY A 151 17.58 32.21 -1.01
CA GLY A 151 17.86 30.79 -0.84
C GLY A 151 19.00 30.47 0.14
N ARG A 152 19.56 31.46 0.83
CA ARG A 152 20.62 31.24 1.82
C ARG A 152 20.10 30.75 3.17
N VAL A 153 18.85 31.08 3.49
CA VAL A 153 18.19 30.67 4.73
C VAL A 153 17.01 29.78 4.37
N ALA A 154 16.97 28.58 4.95
CA ALA A 154 15.83 27.67 4.83
C ALA A 154 15.16 27.59 6.21
N ILE A 155 13.88 27.93 6.29
CA ILE A 155 13.08 27.81 7.50
C ILE A 155 12.18 26.59 7.31
N VAL A 156 12.30 25.61 8.22
CA VAL A 156 11.52 24.37 8.18
C VAL A 156 10.70 24.26 9.45
N GLN A 157 9.38 24.28 9.32
CA GLN A 157 8.46 24.13 10.45
C GLN A 157 8.06 22.67 10.57
N LEU A 158 8.38 22.03 11.70
CA LEU A 158 8.01 20.64 11.98
C LEU A 158 6.52 20.54 12.33
N ARG A 159 5.89 19.41 11.98
CA ARG A 159 4.51 19.15 12.43
C ARG A 159 4.49 19.03 13.94
N LYS A 160 3.56 19.75 14.58
CA LYS A 160 3.45 19.76 16.03
C LYS A 160 2.93 18.43 16.58
N GLY A 161 3.66 17.86 17.53
CA GLY A 161 3.28 16.63 18.23
C GLY A 161 3.74 15.33 17.55
N ILE A 162 4.73 15.38 16.65
CA ILE A 162 5.42 14.17 16.19
C ILE A 162 6.10 13.50 17.38
N ARG A 163 6.09 12.17 17.40
CA ARG A 163 6.77 11.35 18.40
C ARG A 163 7.57 10.25 17.71
N TRP A 164 8.69 9.90 18.32
CA TRP A 164 9.41 8.66 18.05
C TRP A 164 8.53 7.44 18.36
N SER A 165 8.92 6.27 17.84
CA SER A 165 8.15 5.03 18.00
C SER A 165 8.01 4.57 19.45
N ASP A 166 8.90 5.02 20.34
CA ASP A 166 8.85 4.78 21.78
C ASP A 166 7.99 5.81 22.55
N GLY A 167 7.46 6.81 21.85
CA GLY A 167 6.61 7.86 22.40
C GLY A 167 7.32 9.15 22.80
N HIS A 168 8.65 9.22 22.76
CA HIS A 168 9.35 10.48 23.02
C HIS A 168 9.02 11.54 21.95
N PRO A 169 8.93 12.82 22.30
CA PRO A 169 8.66 13.87 21.33
C PRO A 169 9.82 13.98 20.32
N PHE A 170 9.48 14.18 19.05
CA PHE A 170 10.44 14.53 18.00
C PHE A 170 10.41 16.05 17.78
N THR A 171 11.58 16.67 17.81
CA THR A 171 11.77 18.12 17.84
C THR A 171 12.92 18.57 16.94
N ALA A 172 13.18 19.88 16.90
CA ALA A 172 14.34 20.41 16.21
C ALA A 172 15.66 19.95 16.85
N ASP A 173 15.66 19.65 18.14
CA ASP A 173 16.86 19.21 18.87
C ASP A 173 17.37 17.86 18.36
N ASP A 174 16.47 16.96 17.95
CA ASP A 174 16.84 15.67 17.33
C ASP A 174 17.58 15.88 16.00
N ILE A 175 17.18 16.90 15.24
CA ILE A 175 17.79 17.25 13.96
C ILE A 175 19.15 17.92 14.18
N LEU A 176 19.23 18.84 15.15
CA LEU A 176 20.46 19.52 15.51
C LEU A 176 21.48 18.54 16.08
N PHE A 177 21.06 17.62 16.96
CA PHE A 177 21.92 16.54 17.45
C PHE A 177 22.52 15.73 16.31
N TYR A 178 21.71 15.30 15.32
CA TYR A 178 22.24 14.58 14.16
C TYR A 178 23.21 15.45 13.35
N TYR A 179 22.91 16.73 13.15
CA TYR A 179 23.73 17.62 12.36
C TYR A 179 25.07 17.94 13.07
N GLU A 180 25.01 18.44 14.29
CA GLU A 180 26.14 18.95 15.06
C GLU A 180 26.98 17.82 15.67
N ASP A 181 26.34 16.86 16.35
CA ASP A 181 27.02 15.86 17.17
C ASP A 181 27.25 14.52 16.46
N VAL A 182 26.68 14.30 15.27
CA VAL A 182 26.86 13.05 14.51
C VAL A 182 27.48 13.28 13.14
N LEU A 183 26.99 14.27 12.39
CA LEU A 183 27.47 14.52 11.03
C LEU A 183 28.76 15.34 11.02
N PHE A 184 28.86 16.35 11.90
CA PHE A 184 29.99 17.29 11.95
C PHE A 184 30.95 17.10 13.15
N ASP A 185 30.75 16.08 13.98
CA ASP A 185 31.75 15.64 14.95
C ASP A 185 32.61 14.53 14.35
N ASP A 186 33.90 14.83 14.15
CA ASP A 186 34.89 13.87 13.63
C ASP A 186 35.11 12.66 14.56
N ASN A 187 34.71 12.75 15.83
CA ASN A 187 34.84 11.67 16.82
C ASN A 187 33.57 10.83 16.98
N ALA A 188 32.46 11.21 16.34
CA ALA A 188 31.18 10.51 16.49
C ALA A 188 31.15 9.14 15.81
N ARG A 189 32.10 8.86 14.90
CA ARG A 189 32.24 7.57 14.22
C ARG A 189 33.57 6.91 14.64
N PRO A 190 33.55 5.68 15.19
CA PRO A 190 34.77 4.95 15.51
C PRO A 190 35.57 4.53 14.26
#